data_AF-A0A2G2NVY3-F1
#
_entry.id   AF-A0A2G2NVY3-F1
#
_cell.length_a   1.000
_cell.length_b   1.000
_cell.length_c   1.000
_cell.angle_alpha   90.00
_cell.angle_beta   90.00
_cell.angle_gamma   90.00
#
_symmetry.space_group_name_H-M   'P 1'
#
loop_
_entity.id
_entity.type
_entity.pdbx_description
1 polymer ?
#
loop_
_entity_poly.entity_id
_entity_poly.type
_entity_poly.pdbx_seq_one_letter_code
_entity_poly.pdbx_strand_id
1 'polypeptide(L)'
;MRKEDLHKIAPELSNIPRDTTRFELPENYFDAFEDIVIARLKAEIIQNDHENVKLPENYFDSIEATVLTKIETSPTIISLRSRIVKFAVPIAIAASLLLFFMLNDDSNTVTFDSLALSEIENWIDNGTIDIDASSIASIYPEIELNNDYVSSSISDNEVLEYLYEEDLEEIMNDN
;
A
#
# COMPACT_ATOMS: atom_id res chain seq x y z
N MET A 1 -3.55 47.34 -15.66
CA MET A 1 -2.30 47.55 -14.90
C MET A 1 -2.23 49.02 -14.48
N ARG A 2 -1.97 49.32 -13.20
CA ARG A 2 -1.94 50.70 -12.68
C ARG A 2 -0.57 51.34 -12.97
N LYS A 3 -0.50 52.66 -13.12
CA LYS A 3 0.73 53.41 -13.51
C LYS A 3 1.93 53.12 -12.60
N GLU A 4 1.63 52.94 -11.31
CA GLU A 4 2.57 52.72 -10.21
C GLU A 4 3.39 51.43 -10.38
N ASP A 5 2.77 50.41 -10.98
CA ASP A 5 3.35 49.09 -11.14
C ASP A 5 4.25 49.03 -12.39
N LEU A 6 3.90 49.78 -13.46
CA LEU A 6 4.68 49.80 -14.71
C LEU A 6 6.04 50.49 -14.56
N HIS A 7 6.12 51.56 -13.76
CA HIS A 7 7.38 52.29 -13.53
C HIS A 7 8.44 51.44 -12.83
N LYS A 8 8.03 50.50 -11.98
CA LYS A 8 8.92 49.59 -11.26
C LYS A 8 9.49 48.48 -12.17
N ILE A 9 8.73 48.07 -13.19
CA ILE A 9 9.05 46.91 -14.02
C ILE A 9 9.72 47.34 -15.34
N ALA A 10 9.34 48.49 -15.88
CA ALA A 10 9.87 49.02 -17.15
C ALA A 10 9.95 50.56 -17.13
N PRO A 11 10.99 51.14 -16.50
CA PRO A 11 11.11 52.59 -16.31
C PRO A 11 11.15 53.37 -17.64
N GLU A 12 11.82 52.81 -18.66
CA GLU A 12 11.88 53.40 -20.01
C GLU A 12 10.49 53.50 -20.67
N LEU A 13 9.65 52.48 -20.52
CA LEU A 13 8.28 52.48 -21.07
C LEU A 13 7.35 53.45 -20.34
N SER A 14 7.63 53.74 -19.08
CA SER A 14 6.87 54.70 -18.28
C SER A 14 7.06 56.15 -18.74
N ASN A 15 8.20 56.45 -19.38
CA ASN A 15 8.55 57.80 -19.83
C ASN A 15 8.07 58.10 -21.26
N ILE A 16 7.56 57.11 -21.99
CA ILE A 16 7.01 57.30 -23.33
C ILE A 16 5.65 58.00 -23.21
N PRO A 17 5.43 59.14 -23.92
CA PRO A 17 4.12 59.80 -23.92
C PRO A 17 3.06 58.85 -24.48
N ARG A 18 2.02 58.58 -23.69
CA ARG A 18 0.85 57.76 -24.07
C ARG A 18 -0.01 58.52 -25.07
N ASP A 19 0.47 58.61 -26.29
CA ASP A 19 -0.34 59.01 -27.41
C ASP A 19 -1.22 57.81 -27.80
N THR A 20 -2.50 57.86 -27.42
CA THR A 20 -3.46 56.79 -27.69
C THR A 20 -3.75 56.64 -29.19
N THR A 21 -3.37 57.65 -29.98
CA THR A 21 -3.68 57.72 -31.43
C THR A 21 -2.66 56.99 -32.31
N ARG A 22 -1.49 56.61 -31.78
CA ARG A 22 -0.41 56.00 -32.59
C ARG A 22 -0.55 54.49 -32.83
N PHE A 23 -1.50 53.84 -32.15
CA PHE A 23 -1.79 52.41 -32.33
C PHE A 23 -3.27 52.19 -32.62
N GLU A 24 -3.91 53.14 -33.31
CA GLU A 24 -5.25 52.97 -33.82
C GLU A 24 -5.19 52.14 -35.09
N LEU A 25 -5.92 51.01 -35.09
CA LEU A 25 -6.08 50.18 -36.26
C LEU A 25 -7.01 50.91 -37.25
N PRO A 26 -6.75 50.82 -38.56
CA PRO A 26 -7.71 51.24 -39.56
C PRO A 26 -9.07 50.58 -39.34
N GLU A 27 -10.13 51.30 -39.69
CA GLU A 27 -11.48 50.74 -39.67
C GLU A 27 -11.52 49.46 -40.53
N ASN A 28 -12.14 48.40 -40.00
CA ASN A 28 -12.26 47.09 -40.64
C ASN A 28 -10.93 46.37 -40.96
N TYR A 29 -9.82 46.70 -40.26
CA TYR A 29 -8.53 46.05 -40.49
C TYR A 29 -8.62 44.51 -40.40
N PHE A 30 -9.21 43.98 -39.33
CA PHE A 30 -9.31 42.53 -39.13
C PHE A 30 -10.36 41.88 -40.02
N ASP A 31 -11.43 42.60 -40.37
CA ASP A 31 -12.49 42.09 -41.25
C ASP A 31 -11.97 41.89 -42.68
N ALA A 32 -11.08 42.76 -43.15
CA ALA A 32 -10.49 42.67 -44.50
C ALA A 32 -9.14 41.94 -44.55
N PHE A 33 -8.52 41.65 -43.39
CA PHE A 33 -7.18 41.10 -43.33
C PHE A 33 -7.06 39.75 -44.05
N GLU A 34 -8.01 38.86 -43.80
CA GLU A 34 -8.04 37.52 -44.40
C GLU A 34 -8.13 37.59 -45.93
N ASP A 35 -9.09 38.35 -46.45
CA ASP A 35 -9.28 38.55 -47.88
C ASP A 35 -8.02 39.10 -48.57
N ILE A 36 -7.36 40.08 -47.93
CA ILE A 36 -6.12 40.69 -48.43
C ILE A 36 -5.00 39.65 -48.51
N VAL A 37 -4.83 38.83 -47.46
CA VAL A 37 -3.79 37.81 -47.40
C VAL A 37 -4.04 36.71 -48.44
N ILE A 38 -5.27 36.20 -48.54
CA ILE A 38 -5.64 35.18 -49.53
C ILE A 38 -5.47 35.71 -50.95
N ALA A 39 -5.90 36.94 -51.23
CA ALA A 39 -5.73 37.56 -52.55
C ALA A 39 -4.25 37.69 -52.92
N ARG A 40 -3.40 38.09 -51.98
CA ARG A 40 -1.95 38.20 -52.19
C ARG A 40 -1.31 36.84 -52.46
N LEU A 41 -1.67 35.82 -51.70
CA LEU A 41 -1.16 34.45 -51.91
C LEU A 41 -1.60 33.88 -53.26
N LYS A 42 -2.86 34.09 -53.67
CA LYS A 42 -3.34 33.69 -55.00
C LYS A 42 -2.57 34.41 -56.11
N ALA A 43 -2.34 35.71 -55.96
CA ALA A 43 -1.55 36.48 -56.92
C ALA A 43 -0.09 36.01 -56.98
N GLU A 44 0.50 35.67 -55.84
CA GLU A 44 1.87 35.14 -55.76
C GLU A 44 2.01 33.77 -56.44
N ILE A 45 1.03 32.88 -56.29
CA ILE A 45 0.99 31.58 -56.99
C ILE A 45 0.89 31.77 -58.51
N ILE A 46 0.09 32.74 -58.97
CA ILE A 46 -0.05 33.05 -60.40
C ILE A 46 1.24 33.65 -60.96
N GLN A 47 1.97 34.46 -60.18
CA GLN A 47 3.20 35.12 -60.61
C GLN A 47 4.43 34.20 -60.53
N ASN A 48 4.50 33.35 -59.51
CA ASN A 48 5.59 32.41 -59.28
C ASN A 48 5.19 31.03 -59.84
N ASP A 49 5.07 30.94 -61.17
CA ASP A 49 4.85 29.71 -61.96
C ASP A 49 6.02 28.72 -61.81
N HIS A 50 6.31 28.32 -60.58
CA HIS A 50 7.20 27.22 -60.29
C HIS A 50 6.41 25.95 -60.57
N GLU A 51 6.80 25.25 -61.63
CA GLU A 51 6.21 24.01 -62.18
C GLU A 51 5.94 22.90 -61.15
N ASN A 52 6.35 23.07 -59.90
CA ASN A 52 6.30 22.10 -58.80
C ASN A 52 5.41 22.49 -57.60
N VAL A 53 4.78 23.68 -57.57
CA VAL A 53 3.87 24.07 -56.48
C VAL A 53 2.43 23.97 -56.96
N LYS A 54 1.88 22.75 -56.98
CA LYS A 54 0.47 22.52 -57.28
C LYS A 54 -0.34 22.63 -56.00
N LEU A 55 -1.04 23.77 -55.84
CA LEU A 55 -1.98 23.93 -54.75
C LEU A 55 -3.22 23.04 -54.99
N PRO A 56 -3.70 22.30 -53.99
CA PRO A 56 -4.96 21.57 -54.10
C PRO A 56 -6.12 22.50 -54.45
N GLU A 57 -7.07 21.98 -55.23
CA GLU A 57 -8.31 22.68 -55.53
C GLU A 57 -9.05 23.00 -54.22
N ASN A 58 -9.56 24.23 -54.09
CA ASN A 58 -10.28 24.71 -52.90
C ASN A 58 -9.47 24.65 -51.59
N TYR A 59 -8.13 24.76 -51.65
CA TYR A 59 -7.27 24.76 -50.45
C TYR A 59 -7.68 25.84 -49.44
N PHE A 60 -7.81 27.09 -49.88
CA PHE A 60 -8.16 28.21 -49.00
C PHE A 60 -9.60 28.12 -48.46
N ASP A 61 -10.51 27.48 -49.20
CA ASP A 61 -11.91 27.34 -48.78
C ASP A 61 -12.11 26.17 -47.80
N SER A 62 -11.21 25.18 -47.79
CA SER A 62 -11.32 23.96 -46.98
C SER A 62 -10.37 23.91 -45.78
N ILE A 63 -9.35 24.77 -45.74
CA ILE A 63 -8.32 24.72 -44.68
C ILE A 63 -8.90 25.00 -43.30
N GLU A 64 -9.83 25.95 -43.17
CA GLU A 64 -10.49 26.28 -41.91
C GLU A 64 -11.26 25.07 -41.36
N ALA A 65 -12.14 24.49 -42.18
CA ALA A 65 -12.90 23.29 -41.81
C ALA A 65 -11.98 22.09 -41.47
N THR A 66 -10.89 21.93 -42.21
CA THR A 66 -9.90 20.87 -41.97
C THR A 66 -9.16 21.05 -40.64
N VAL A 67 -8.83 22.30 -40.30
CA VAL A 67 -8.17 22.62 -39.02
C VAL A 67 -9.15 22.44 -37.86
N LEU A 68 -10.39 22.95 -37.98
CA LEU A 68 -11.43 22.82 -36.96
C LEU A 68 -11.74 21.35 -36.66
N THR A 69 -11.96 20.53 -37.69
CA THR A 69 -12.20 19.08 -37.52
C THR A 69 -11.05 18.36 -36.81
N LYS A 70 -9.81 18.80 -37.01
CA LYS A 70 -8.62 18.20 -36.38
C LYS A 70 -8.40 18.68 -34.95
N ILE A 71 -8.93 19.84 -34.57
CA ILE A 71 -8.89 20.36 -33.19
C ILE A 71 -10.08 19.81 -32.38
N GLU A 72 -11.23 19.61 -33.02
CA GLU A 72 -12.44 19.05 -32.40
C GLU A 72 -12.36 17.55 -32.10
N THR A 73 -11.31 16.84 -32.56
CA THR A 73 -11.07 15.48 -32.10
C THR A 73 -10.75 15.52 -30.61
N SER A 74 -11.77 15.24 -29.79
CA SER A 74 -11.65 15.08 -28.35
C SER A 74 -10.40 14.24 -28.01
N PRO A 75 -9.51 14.72 -27.11
CA PRO A 75 -8.38 13.92 -26.71
C PRO A 75 -8.91 12.60 -26.12
N THR A 76 -8.36 11.47 -26.53
CA THR A 76 -8.64 10.15 -25.93
C THR A 76 -8.08 10.13 -24.50
N ILE A 77 -8.78 10.80 -23.58
CA ILE A 77 -8.48 10.79 -22.16
C ILE A 77 -8.88 9.43 -21.59
N ILE A 78 -7.93 8.51 -21.52
CA ILE A 78 -8.09 7.29 -20.74
C ILE A 78 -8.11 7.64 -19.25
N SER A 79 -9.22 7.38 -18.57
CA SER A 79 -9.33 7.65 -17.14
C SER A 79 -8.43 6.70 -16.34
N LEU A 80 -7.42 7.24 -15.66
CA LEU A 80 -6.43 6.45 -14.90
C LEU A 80 -7.09 5.60 -13.81
N ARG A 81 -8.20 6.08 -13.24
CA ARG A 81 -9.01 5.37 -12.23
C ARG A 81 -9.49 4.01 -12.72
N SER A 82 -9.89 3.89 -13.99
CA SER A 82 -10.43 2.63 -14.53
C SER A 82 -9.37 1.51 -14.61
N ARG A 83 -8.11 1.88 -14.84
CA ARG A 83 -6.99 0.94 -14.96
C ARG A 83 -6.49 0.52 -13.58
N ILE A 84 -6.36 1.48 -12.66
CA ILE A 84 -5.94 1.19 -11.29
C ILE A 84 -6.99 0.31 -10.59
N VAL A 85 -8.28 0.58 -10.73
CA VAL A 85 -9.32 -0.23 -10.08
C VAL A 85 -9.33 -1.68 -10.58
N LYS A 86 -9.12 -1.92 -11.88
CA LYS A 86 -9.11 -3.29 -12.44
C LYS A 86 -7.91 -4.12 -12.01
N PHE A 87 -6.73 -3.52 -11.89
CA PHE A 87 -5.49 -4.24 -11.62
C PHE A 87 -5.02 -4.13 -10.16
N ALA A 88 -5.09 -2.95 -9.55
CA ALA A 88 -4.55 -2.72 -8.21
C ALA A 88 -5.45 -3.25 -7.09
N VAL A 89 -6.78 -3.24 -7.25
CA VAL A 89 -7.72 -3.73 -6.21
C VAL A 89 -7.50 -5.21 -5.88
N PRO A 90 -7.51 -6.17 -6.84
CA PRO A 90 -7.28 -7.57 -6.49
C PRO A 90 -5.87 -7.82 -5.94
N ILE A 91 -4.86 -7.10 -6.43
CA ILE A 91 -3.48 -7.19 -5.92
C ILE A 91 -3.39 -6.70 -4.47
N ALA A 92 -4.02 -5.57 -4.15
CA ALA A 92 -4.03 -5.02 -2.80
C ALA A 92 -4.76 -5.94 -1.82
N ILE A 93 -5.86 -6.56 -2.23
CA ILE A 93 -6.57 -7.57 -1.43
C ILE A 93 -5.66 -8.77 -1.17
N ALA A 94 -5.06 -9.35 -2.21
CA ALA A 94 -4.18 -10.50 -2.07
C ALA A 94 -2.95 -10.19 -1.19
N ALA A 95 -2.32 -9.02 -1.39
CA ALA A 95 -1.19 -8.57 -0.57
C ALA A 95 -1.59 -8.32 0.88
N SER A 96 -2.79 -7.79 1.14
CA SER A 96 -3.30 -7.59 2.50
C SER A 96 -3.58 -8.92 3.20
N LEU A 97 -4.11 -9.90 2.47
CA LEU A 97 -4.31 -11.26 3.01
C LEU A 97 -2.96 -11.94 3.30
N LEU A 98 -2.02 -11.86 2.37
CA LEU A 98 -0.67 -12.41 2.56
C LEU A 98 0.01 -11.75 3.77
N LEU A 99 -0.05 -10.42 3.85
CA LEU A 99 0.47 -9.67 5.00
C LEU A 99 -0.22 -10.09 6.30
N PHE A 100 -1.54 -10.28 6.29
CA PHE A 100 -2.28 -10.75 7.46
C PHE A 100 -1.79 -12.12 7.94
N PHE A 101 -1.64 -13.09 7.03
CA PHE A 101 -1.08 -14.41 7.38
C PHE A 101 0.38 -14.34 7.84
N MET A 102 1.18 -13.45 7.24
CA MET A 102 2.59 -13.30 7.58
C MET A 102 2.81 -12.57 8.92
N LEU A 103 1.88 -11.71 9.33
CA LEU A 103 1.91 -11.03 10.62
C LEU A 103 1.22 -11.81 11.75
N ASN A 104 0.30 -12.70 11.41
CA ASN A 104 -0.38 -13.58 12.37
C ASN A 104 0.45 -14.85 12.63
N ASP A 105 1.71 -14.67 13.00
CA ASP A 105 2.60 -15.75 13.43
C ASP A 105 2.43 -15.97 14.93
N ASP A 106 1.44 -16.78 15.31
CA ASP A 106 1.30 -17.32 16.68
C ASP A 106 2.35 -18.43 16.90
N SER A 107 3.63 -18.11 16.66
CA SER A 107 4.73 -19.02 16.93
C SER A 107 4.96 -19.09 18.44
N ASN A 108 4.06 -19.76 19.17
CA ASN A 108 4.51 -20.56 20.30
C ASN A 108 5.53 -21.52 19.69
N THR A 109 6.82 -21.29 19.95
CA THR A 109 7.88 -22.12 19.39
C THR A 109 7.65 -23.54 19.90
N VAL A 110 7.10 -24.41 19.05
CA VAL A 110 6.96 -25.84 19.34
C VAL A 110 8.38 -26.39 19.38
N THR A 111 8.97 -26.42 20.57
CA THR A 111 10.27 -27.04 20.81
C THR A 111 10.06 -28.54 20.98
N PHE A 112 11.09 -29.33 20.69
CA PHE A 112 11.06 -30.77 20.99
C PHE A 112 10.76 -31.02 22.48
N ASP A 113 11.18 -30.10 23.36
CA ASP A 113 10.88 -30.16 24.79
C ASP A 113 9.37 -30.03 25.08
N SER A 114 8.66 -29.18 24.33
CA SER A 114 7.19 -29.02 24.48
C SER A 114 6.41 -30.24 24.00
N LEU A 115 6.90 -30.93 22.96
CA LEU A 115 6.31 -32.17 22.48
C LEU A 115 6.56 -33.31 23.47
N ALA A 116 7.80 -33.44 23.94
CA ALA A 116 8.17 -34.47 24.90
C ALA A 116 7.39 -34.34 26.21
N LEU A 117 7.23 -33.12 26.75
CA LEU A 117 6.46 -32.91 27.97
C LEU A 117 4.97 -33.20 27.76
N SER A 118 4.37 -32.70 26.67
CA SER A 118 2.95 -32.95 26.37
C SER A 118 2.65 -34.44 26.14
N GLU A 119 3.59 -35.17 25.54
CA GLU A 119 3.48 -36.63 25.40
C GLU A 119 3.56 -37.33 26.76
N ILE A 120 4.50 -36.94 27.63
CA ILE A 120 4.61 -37.50 28.99
C ILE A 120 3.35 -37.21 29.81
N GLU A 121 2.85 -35.98 29.79
CA GLU A 121 1.60 -35.59 30.46
C GLU A 121 0.43 -36.43 29.95
N ASN A 122 0.34 -36.62 28.62
CA ASN A 122 -0.71 -37.44 28.02
C ASN A 122 -0.63 -38.92 28.44
N TRP A 123 0.59 -39.47 28.58
CA TRP A 123 0.79 -40.86 29.02
C TRP A 123 0.40 -41.07 30.48
N ILE A 124 0.65 -40.07 31.34
CA ILE A 124 0.23 -40.06 32.75
C ILE A 124 -1.29 -39.92 32.84
N ASP A 125 -1.87 -38.92 32.16
CA ASP A 125 -3.32 -38.63 32.21
C ASP A 125 -4.18 -39.77 31.66
N ASN A 126 -3.72 -40.45 30.61
CA ASN A 126 -4.41 -41.61 30.05
C ASN A 126 -4.18 -42.91 30.83
N GLY A 127 -3.47 -42.86 31.97
CA GLY A 127 -3.18 -44.02 32.82
C GLY A 127 -2.33 -45.09 32.12
N THR A 128 -1.47 -44.67 31.18
CA THR A 128 -0.62 -45.60 30.41
C THR A 128 0.65 -45.96 31.16
N ILE A 129 1.05 -45.11 32.11
CA ILE A 129 2.15 -45.34 33.05
C ILE A 129 1.56 -45.30 34.46
N ASP A 130 1.74 -46.38 35.22
CA ASP A 130 1.42 -46.42 36.65
C ASP A 130 2.65 -45.93 37.42
N ILE A 131 2.61 -44.68 37.91
CA ILE A 131 3.70 -44.06 38.66
C ILE A 131 3.29 -44.03 40.13
N ASP A 132 3.68 -45.05 40.87
CA ASP A 132 3.55 -45.06 42.33
C ASP A 132 4.90 -44.72 43.00
N ALA A 133 4.83 -44.43 44.30
CA ALA A 133 6.01 -44.08 45.09
C ALA A 133 7.07 -45.20 45.05
N SER A 134 6.63 -46.46 45.00
CA SER A 134 7.51 -47.63 44.96
C SER A 134 8.30 -47.72 43.65
N SER A 135 7.65 -47.45 42.51
CA SER A 135 8.28 -47.42 41.18
C SER A 135 9.33 -46.33 41.08
N ILE A 136 9.04 -45.13 41.60
CA ILE A 136 10.01 -44.03 41.62
C ILE A 136 11.23 -44.39 42.48
N ALA A 137 11.01 -44.97 43.67
CA ALA A 137 12.08 -45.38 44.59
C ALA A 137 12.99 -46.46 43.98
N SER A 138 12.42 -47.36 43.17
CA SER A 138 13.18 -48.41 42.48
C SER A 138 14.12 -47.87 41.39
N ILE A 139 13.75 -46.77 40.73
CA ILE A 139 14.52 -46.15 39.64
C ILE A 139 15.67 -45.30 40.22
N TYR A 140 15.48 -44.73 41.41
CA TYR A 140 16.45 -43.88 42.09
C TYR A 140 16.84 -44.40 43.48
N PRO A 141 17.49 -45.58 43.57
CA PRO A 141 17.79 -46.25 44.84
C PRO A 141 18.83 -45.51 45.69
N GLU A 142 19.58 -44.57 45.11
CA GLU A 142 20.65 -43.83 45.78
C GLU A 142 20.22 -42.44 46.30
N ILE A 143 18.96 -42.05 46.11
CA ILE A 143 18.45 -40.78 46.66
C ILE A 143 18.28 -40.94 48.17
N GLU A 144 19.20 -40.37 48.96
CA GLU A 144 19.00 -40.16 50.38
C GLU A 144 18.06 -38.98 50.59
N LEU A 145 16.86 -39.25 51.13
CA LEU A 145 15.92 -38.20 51.51
C LEU A 145 16.50 -37.40 52.69
N ASN A 146 16.73 -36.11 52.48
CA ASN A 146 17.16 -35.23 53.56
C ASN A 146 15.96 -34.89 54.46
N ASN A 147 15.98 -35.39 55.70
CA ASN A 147 14.93 -35.20 56.71
C ASN A 147 14.70 -33.73 57.13
N ASP A 148 15.61 -32.81 56.78
CA ASP A 148 15.50 -31.39 57.09
C ASP A 148 14.32 -30.71 56.37
N TYR A 149 13.90 -31.24 55.21
CA TYR A 149 12.78 -30.68 54.44
C TYR A 149 11.43 -31.26 54.88
N VAL A 150 11.36 -32.57 55.15
CA VAL A 150 10.11 -33.30 55.43
C VAL A 150 9.41 -32.80 56.71
N SER A 151 10.19 -32.45 57.72
CA SER A 151 9.67 -32.02 59.04
C SER A 151 9.22 -30.56 59.09
N SER A 152 9.47 -29.76 58.04
CA SER A 152 9.10 -28.34 57.98
C SER A 152 7.92 -28.03 57.06
N SER A 153 7.58 -28.97 56.15
CA SER A 153 6.61 -28.73 55.08
C SER A 153 5.26 -29.41 55.27
N ILE A 154 5.17 -30.42 56.15
CA ILE A 154 3.95 -31.17 56.42
C ILE A 154 3.45 -30.83 57.84
N SER A 155 2.17 -30.50 57.95
CA SER A 155 1.54 -30.23 59.24
C SER A 155 1.11 -31.53 59.93
N ASP A 156 1.10 -31.52 61.27
CA ASP A 156 0.62 -32.65 62.08
C ASP A 156 -0.82 -33.08 61.70
N ASN A 157 -1.66 -32.14 61.23
CA ASN A 157 -3.01 -32.42 60.78
C ASN A 157 -3.03 -33.24 59.48
N GLU A 158 -2.16 -32.91 58.53
CA GLU A 158 -2.05 -33.66 57.27
C GLU A 158 -1.51 -35.08 57.51
N VAL A 159 -0.58 -35.25 58.45
CA VAL A 159 -0.12 -36.57 58.88
C VAL A 159 -1.25 -37.37 59.52
N LEU A 160 -2.03 -36.73 60.40
CA LEU A 160 -3.17 -37.38 61.03
C LEU A 160 -4.24 -37.79 60.03
N GLU A 161 -4.58 -36.92 59.08
CA GLU A 161 -5.56 -37.22 58.02
C GLU A 161 -5.12 -38.43 57.19
N TYR A 162 -3.84 -38.47 56.78
CA TYR A 162 -3.28 -39.61 56.05
C TYR A 162 -3.35 -40.92 56.85
N LEU A 163 -2.99 -40.88 58.13
CA LEU A 163 -3.07 -42.04 59.03
C LEU A 163 -4.50 -42.48 59.34
N TYR A 164 -5.50 -41.62 59.10
CA TYR A 164 -6.91 -41.96 59.24
C TYR A 164 -7.54 -42.50 57.95
N GLU A 165 -7.10 -42.03 56.78
CA GLU A 165 -7.58 -42.52 55.49
C GLU A 165 -6.99 -43.90 55.13
N GLU A 166 -5.75 -44.16 55.52
CA GLU A 166 -5.09 -45.45 55.28
C GLU A 166 -5.37 -46.46 56.39
N ASP A 167 -5.47 -47.75 56.03
CA ASP A 167 -5.57 -48.81 57.03
C ASP A 167 -4.21 -49.00 57.71
N LEU A 168 -4.13 -48.63 58.98
CA LEU A 168 -2.91 -48.75 59.77
C LEU A 168 -2.39 -50.19 59.84
N GLU A 169 -3.26 -51.20 59.66
CA GLU A 169 -2.85 -52.61 59.62
C GLU A 169 -2.14 -52.96 58.30
N GLU A 170 -2.45 -52.29 57.19
CA GLU A 170 -1.79 -52.44 55.89
C GLU A 170 -0.37 -51.83 55.91
N ILE A 171 -0.23 -50.61 56.44
CA ILE A 171 1.07 -49.92 56.57
C ILE A 171 2.04 -50.68 57.49
N MET A 172 1.54 -51.35 58.53
CA MET A 172 2.38 -52.09 59.48
C MET A 172 2.87 -53.44 58.94
N ASN A 173 2.20 -54.00 57.92
CA ASN A 173 2.54 -55.29 57.32
C ASN A 173 3.49 -55.16 56.11
N ASP A 174 3.61 -53.95 55.52
CA ASP A 174 4.44 -53.67 54.35
C ASP A 174 5.86 -53.12 54.67
N ASN A 175 6.29 -53.15 55.94
CA ASN A 175 7.68 -52.87 56.37
C ASN A 175 8.48 -54.14 56.71
#